data_AF-A0A3M1PN73-F1
#
_entry.id   AF-A0A3M1PN73-F1
#
_cell.length_a   1.000
_cell.length_b   1.000
_cell.length_c   1.000
_cell.angle_alpha   90.00
_cell.angle_beta   90.00
_cell.angle_gamma   90.00
#
_symmetry.space_group_name_H-M   'P 1'
#
loop_
_entity.id
_entity.type
_entity.pdbx_description
1 polymer ?
#
loop_
_entity_poly.entity_id
_entity_poly.type
_entity_poly.pdbx_seq_one_letter_code
_entity_poly.pdbx_strand_id
1 'polypeptide(L)'
;MNSESLVSLKNVSKIYGSGQKEVYAVRDVTLAVQPGEFFSLLGSSGSGKTTTLRLIGGFEIPEYGQVSIGGEDVTTLPPYRRAVHTVFQSYALFPHMTVAENIAYPLQIAQVGRGEAEPRVAEAMRMFRIEGLGDRRPSQLSGGQQQRVALARALISRPKVLLLDEPLSALDAKIREEVRQELRELQRQTGLTFIYVTHDQEEALALSDRLAVMHNGQVQQLGSPKDIYNWPASHFVAQFIGKANFLKGAVLSVESTWATVAVNGVSVRVLVGDLTPAVGGTATVMLRPERLRLVASADPGAIAATVRQVTYIGQIWELVVDTPLGRLMVTQLGGQFPPAAGDACGVVWEDDAWILLRP
;
A
#
# COMPACT_ATOMS: atom_id res chain seq x y z
N MET A 1 -5.10 -26.30 -3.38
CA MET A 1 -5.94 -26.33 -2.16
C MET A 1 -6.61 -24.97 -2.08
N ASN A 2 -7.93 -24.90 -2.32
CA ASN A 2 -8.70 -23.67 -2.20
C ASN A 2 -8.68 -23.23 -0.73
N SER A 3 -7.83 -22.27 -0.37
CA SER A 3 -8.03 -21.57 0.89
C SER A 3 -9.27 -20.71 0.71
N GLU A 4 -10.33 -21.01 1.46
CA GLU A 4 -11.50 -20.12 1.50
C GLU A 4 -11.04 -18.75 2.03
N SER A 5 -11.23 -17.72 1.21
CA SER A 5 -10.93 -16.35 1.59
C SER A 5 -11.80 -15.91 2.78
N LEU A 6 -11.21 -15.24 3.76
CA LEU A 6 -11.95 -14.71 4.91
C LEU A 6 -12.85 -13.53 4.52
N VAL A 7 -12.40 -12.65 3.63
CA VAL A 7 -13.22 -11.57 3.07
C VAL A 7 -13.20 -11.70 1.56
N SER A 8 -14.36 -11.63 0.91
CA SER A 8 -14.44 -11.57 -0.55
C SER A 8 -15.42 -10.51 -1.02
N LEU A 9 -15.02 -9.79 -2.06
CA LEU A 9 -15.91 -8.94 -2.85
C LEU A 9 -15.98 -9.57 -4.24
N LYS A 10 -17.20 -9.74 -4.76
CA LYS A 10 -17.43 -10.26 -6.12
C LYS A 10 -18.23 -9.24 -6.91
N ASN A 11 -17.59 -8.67 -7.93
CA ASN A 11 -18.17 -7.68 -8.86
C ASN A 11 -18.87 -6.51 -8.14
N VAL A 12 -18.30 -6.06 -7.03
CA VAL A 12 -18.92 -5.06 -6.16
C VAL A 12 -18.83 -3.68 -6.81
N SER A 13 -19.95 -2.98 -6.87
CA SER A 13 -20.00 -1.58 -7.33
C SER A 13 -20.77 -0.71 -6.34
N LYS A 14 -20.24 0.50 -6.11
CA LYS A 14 -20.88 1.55 -5.32
C LYS A 14 -20.98 2.84 -6.13
N ILE A 15 -22.19 3.35 -6.26
CA ILE A 15 -22.57 4.56 -6.98
C ILE A 15 -23.09 5.58 -5.95
N TYR A 16 -22.65 6.82 -6.08
CA TYR A 16 -23.21 7.96 -5.34
C TYR A 16 -23.86 8.94 -6.29
N GLY A 17 -24.86 9.68 -5.80
CA GLY A 17 -25.64 10.63 -6.59
C GLY A 17 -26.84 9.98 -7.27
N SER A 18 -27.47 10.72 -8.18
CA SER A 18 -28.61 10.25 -8.96
C SER A 18 -28.66 10.89 -10.35
N GLY A 19 -29.13 10.12 -11.34
CA GLY A 19 -29.31 10.59 -12.71
C GLY A 19 -27.99 11.02 -13.36
N GLN A 20 -27.93 12.23 -13.92
CA GLN A 20 -26.72 12.72 -14.61
C GLN A 20 -25.52 13.00 -13.69
N LYS A 21 -25.67 12.90 -12.36
CA LYS A 21 -24.60 13.13 -11.38
C LYS A 21 -24.10 11.84 -10.72
N GLU A 22 -24.39 10.68 -11.31
CA GLU A 22 -23.91 9.40 -10.80
C GLU A 22 -22.39 9.28 -10.91
N VAL A 23 -21.76 8.94 -9.79
CA VAL A 23 -20.32 8.70 -9.70
C VAL A 23 -20.10 7.30 -9.16
N TYR A 24 -19.43 6.46 -9.94
CA TYR A 24 -18.94 5.17 -9.48
C TYR A 24 -17.74 5.37 -8.56
N ALA A 25 -17.98 5.35 -7.25
CA ALA A 25 -16.90 5.36 -6.27
C ALA A 25 -16.19 4.01 -6.19
N VAL A 26 -16.91 2.92 -6.45
CA VAL A 26 -16.36 1.57 -6.61
C VAL A 26 -17.02 0.97 -7.85
N ARG A 27 -16.23 0.36 -8.74
CA ARG A 27 -16.71 -0.18 -10.02
C ARG A 27 -16.13 -1.57 -10.26
N ASP A 28 -17.00 -2.57 -10.23
CA ASP A 28 -16.69 -3.96 -10.54
C ASP A 28 -15.47 -4.51 -9.79
N VAL A 29 -15.40 -4.23 -8.48
CA VAL A 29 -14.28 -4.67 -7.65
C VAL A 29 -14.49 -6.13 -7.25
N THR A 30 -13.54 -6.96 -7.67
CA THR A 30 -13.40 -8.34 -7.23
C THR A 30 -12.07 -8.51 -6.50
N LEU A 31 -12.11 -8.88 -5.23
CA LEU A 31 -10.91 -9.12 -4.41
C LEU A 31 -11.18 -10.15 -3.32
N ALA A 32 -10.11 -10.77 -2.83
CA ALA A 32 -10.16 -11.77 -1.77
C ALA A 32 -8.99 -11.61 -0.80
N VAL A 33 -9.33 -11.58 0.49
CA VAL A 33 -8.40 -11.47 1.62
C VAL A 33 -8.40 -12.78 2.40
N GLN A 34 -7.21 -13.29 2.68
CA GLN A 34 -6.99 -14.56 3.37
C GLN A 34 -7.04 -14.39 4.90
N PRO A 35 -7.35 -15.47 5.64
CA PRO A 35 -7.22 -15.47 7.10
C PRO A 35 -5.77 -15.14 7.52
N GLY A 36 -5.62 -14.27 8.53
CA GLY A 36 -4.32 -13.82 9.04
C GLY A 36 -3.52 -12.95 8.09
N GLU A 37 -4.10 -12.43 6.99
CA GLU A 37 -3.40 -11.56 6.05
C GLU A 37 -3.41 -10.09 6.49
N PHE A 38 -2.28 -9.39 6.33
CA PHE A 38 -2.24 -7.92 6.33
C PHE A 38 -2.43 -7.43 4.90
N PHE A 39 -3.66 -7.08 4.54
CA PHE A 39 -4.03 -6.65 3.20
C PHE A 39 -4.22 -5.15 3.11
N SER A 40 -3.57 -4.48 2.16
CA SER A 40 -3.74 -3.02 1.98
C SER A 40 -4.53 -2.64 0.73
N LEU A 41 -5.38 -1.64 0.87
CA LEU A 41 -5.96 -0.87 -0.23
C LEU A 41 -5.14 0.41 -0.37
N LEU A 42 -4.45 0.56 -1.50
CA LEU A 42 -3.55 1.68 -1.78
C LEU A 42 -4.07 2.47 -2.99
N GLY A 43 -3.90 3.79 -3.01
CA GLY A 43 -4.34 4.64 -4.13
C GLY A 43 -4.47 6.11 -3.73
N SER A 44 -4.61 6.99 -4.71
CA SER A 44 -4.81 8.43 -4.49
C SER A 44 -6.13 8.75 -3.77
N SER A 45 -6.28 10.00 -3.30
CA SER A 45 -7.58 10.47 -2.80
C SER A 45 -8.66 10.30 -3.87
N GLY A 46 -9.86 9.85 -3.46
CA GLY A 46 -10.97 9.58 -4.38
C GLY A 46 -10.88 8.27 -5.17
N SER A 47 -9.86 7.42 -4.97
CA SER A 47 -9.73 6.17 -5.73
C SER A 47 -10.70 5.04 -5.35
N GLY A 48 -11.53 5.23 -4.31
CA GLY A 48 -12.55 4.26 -3.88
C GLY A 48 -12.17 3.39 -2.67
N LYS A 49 -11.00 3.60 -2.05
CA LYS A 49 -10.50 2.78 -0.92
C LYS A 49 -11.43 2.81 0.31
N THR A 50 -11.72 4.00 0.83
CA THR A 50 -12.59 4.18 1.99
C THR A 50 -14.01 3.69 1.71
N THR A 51 -14.53 3.90 0.51
CA THR A 51 -15.82 3.32 0.11
C THR A 51 -15.76 1.79 0.11
N THR A 52 -14.70 1.19 -0.42
CA THR A 52 -14.50 -0.27 -0.39
C THR A 52 -14.43 -0.78 1.05
N LEU A 53 -13.70 -0.11 1.93
CA LEU A 53 -13.63 -0.46 3.36
C LEU A 53 -15.01 -0.35 4.04
N ARG A 54 -15.77 0.70 3.74
CA ARG A 54 -17.13 0.91 4.27
C ARG A 54 -18.13 -0.12 3.77
N LEU A 55 -17.99 -0.58 2.53
CA LEU A 55 -18.77 -1.70 1.99
C LEU A 55 -18.48 -3.00 2.74
N ILE A 56 -17.24 -3.25 3.14
CA ILE A 56 -16.88 -4.42 3.98
C ILE A 56 -17.43 -4.24 5.40
N GLY A 57 -17.30 -3.04 5.97
CA GLY A 57 -17.80 -2.69 7.31
C GLY A 57 -19.32 -2.58 7.42
N GLY A 58 -20.05 -2.54 6.31
CA GLY A 58 -21.51 -2.39 6.27
C GLY A 58 -22.02 -0.98 6.50
N PHE A 59 -21.14 0.02 6.46
CA PHE A 59 -21.52 1.43 6.51
C PHE A 59 -22.09 1.93 5.18
N GLU A 60 -21.89 1.16 4.12
CA GLU A 60 -22.45 1.37 2.79
C GLU A 60 -22.99 0.03 2.26
N ILE A 61 -24.03 0.12 1.43
CA ILE A 61 -24.61 -1.03 0.72
C ILE A 61 -24.26 -0.86 -0.76
N PRO A 62 -23.70 -1.88 -1.42
CA PRO A 62 -23.38 -1.80 -2.85
C PRO A 62 -24.66 -1.87 -3.70
N GLU A 63 -24.68 -1.19 -4.84
CA GLU A 63 -25.77 -1.34 -5.83
C GLU A 63 -25.67 -2.67 -6.58
N TYR A 64 -24.45 -3.20 -6.75
CA TYR A 64 -24.18 -4.46 -7.45
C TYR A 64 -23.11 -5.28 -6.76
N GLY A 65 -23.16 -6.60 -7.00
CA GLY A 65 -22.18 -7.56 -6.48
C GLY A 65 -22.47 -8.04 -5.06
N GLN A 66 -21.53 -8.77 -4.50
CA GLN A 66 -21.68 -9.45 -3.22
C GLN A 66 -20.45 -9.25 -2.33
N VAL A 67 -20.69 -9.04 -1.03
CA VAL A 67 -19.67 -9.00 0.01
C VAL A 67 -19.87 -10.20 0.93
N SER A 68 -18.82 -11.02 1.11
CA SER A 68 -18.85 -12.16 2.03
C SER A 68 -17.75 -12.10 3.07
N ILE A 69 -18.05 -12.56 4.30
CA ILE A 69 -17.10 -12.62 5.41
C ILE A 69 -17.22 -13.98 6.10
N GLY A 70 -16.13 -14.75 6.13
CA GLY A 70 -16.08 -16.09 6.71
C GLY A 70 -17.06 -17.06 6.05
N GLY A 71 -17.25 -16.94 4.74
CA GLY A 71 -18.20 -17.76 3.96
C GLY A 71 -19.65 -17.25 3.98
N GLU A 72 -20.01 -16.32 4.86
CA GLU A 72 -21.37 -15.77 4.96
C GLU A 72 -21.54 -14.54 4.07
N ASP A 73 -22.66 -14.46 3.34
CA ASP A 73 -23.06 -13.23 2.64
C ASP A 73 -23.48 -12.18 3.66
N VAL A 74 -22.76 -11.06 3.69
CA VAL A 74 -23.01 -9.94 4.61
C VAL A 74 -23.49 -8.70 3.87
N THR A 75 -23.76 -8.77 2.56
CA THR A 75 -23.97 -7.63 1.66
C THR A 75 -24.96 -6.59 2.21
N THR A 76 -26.09 -7.05 2.73
CA THR A 76 -27.16 -6.20 3.29
C THR A 76 -27.14 -6.11 4.81
N LEU A 77 -26.21 -6.80 5.49
CA LEU A 77 -26.12 -6.76 6.94
C LEU A 77 -25.59 -5.42 7.42
N PRO A 78 -26.18 -4.83 8.47
CA PRO A 78 -25.69 -3.60 9.07
C PRO A 78 -24.37 -3.84 9.83
N PRO A 79 -23.59 -2.79 10.15
CA PRO A 79 -22.24 -2.92 10.73
C PRO A 79 -22.20 -3.77 12.00
N TYR A 80 -23.16 -3.57 12.91
CA TYR A 80 -23.21 -4.27 14.21
C TYR A 80 -23.52 -5.77 14.11
N ARG A 81 -23.88 -6.29 12.92
CA ARG A 81 -24.07 -7.72 12.66
C ARG A 81 -22.93 -8.35 11.86
N ARG A 82 -21.89 -7.59 11.51
CA ARG A 82 -20.74 -8.12 10.78
C ARG A 82 -19.64 -8.50 11.76
N ALA A 83 -18.93 -9.60 11.48
CA ALA A 83 -17.82 -10.09 12.29
C ALA A 83 -16.52 -9.28 12.09
N VAL A 84 -16.64 -7.95 12.02
CA VAL A 84 -15.54 -7.01 11.75
C VAL A 84 -15.57 -5.85 12.74
N HIS A 85 -14.42 -5.23 12.97
CA HIS A 85 -14.36 -3.95 13.68
C HIS A 85 -13.63 -2.92 12.82
N THR A 86 -14.09 -1.67 12.85
CA THR A 86 -13.50 -0.57 12.08
C THR A 86 -12.87 0.46 13.01
N VAL A 87 -11.62 0.81 12.72
CA VAL A 87 -10.93 1.98 13.28
C VAL A 87 -10.92 3.05 12.21
N PHE A 88 -11.66 4.14 12.45
CA PHE A 88 -11.76 5.27 11.55
C PHE A 88 -10.57 6.21 11.68
N GLN A 89 -10.35 7.05 10.65
CA GLN A 89 -9.29 8.05 10.58
C GLN A 89 -9.23 9.00 11.79
N SER A 90 -10.38 9.40 12.34
CA SER A 90 -10.44 10.27 13.53
C SER A 90 -10.40 9.50 14.86
N TYR A 91 -10.11 8.19 14.82
CA TYR A 91 -10.17 7.22 15.92
C TYR A 91 -11.56 7.02 16.55
N ALA A 92 -12.47 7.99 16.38
CA ALA A 92 -13.84 8.00 16.89
C ALA A 92 -13.91 7.63 18.39
N LEU A 93 -12.95 8.11 19.19
CA LEU A 93 -13.00 7.93 20.64
C LEU A 93 -14.13 8.77 21.25
N PHE A 94 -14.81 8.24 22.25
CA PHE A 94 -15.86 8.96 22.96
C PHE A 94 -15.22 9.98 23.90
N PRO A 95 -15.35 11.30 23.64
CA PRO A 95 -14.58 12.33 24.34
C PRO A 95 -15.01 12.51 25.80
N HIS A 96 -16.23 12.08 26.14
CA HIS A 96 -16.80 12.14 27.47
C HIS A 96 -16.46 10.93 28.34
N MET A 97 -15.91 9.86 27.75
CA MET A 97 -15.50 8.64 28.43
C MET A 97 -13.99 8.65 28.72
N THR A 98 -13.57 7.96 29.78
CA THR A 98 -12.15 7.69 30.06
C THR A 98 -11.58 6.68 29.06
N VAL A 99 -10.26 6.47 29.10
CA VAL A 99 -9.59 5.43 28.30
C VAL A 99 -10.14 4.05 28.63
N ALA A 100 -10.26 3.71 29.91
CA ALA A 100 -10.78 2.42 30.34
C ALA A 100 -12.22 2.21 29.88
N GLU A 101 -13.06 3.26 29.97
CA GLU A 101 -14.45 3.24 29.49
C GLU A 101 -14.54 3.09 27.97
N ASN A 102 -13.70 3.81 27.22
CA ASN A 102 -13.62 3.68 25.76
C ASN A 102 -13.30 2.24 25.36
N ILE A 103 -12.32 1.61 26.03
CA ILE A 103 -11.92 0.23 25.76
C ILE A 103 -13.02 -0.76 26.18
N ALA A 104 -13.67 -0.53 27.31
CA ALA A 104 -14.72 -1.41 27.83
C ALA A 104 -16.04 -1.35 27.05
N TYR A 105 -16.29 -0.26 26.31
CA TYR A 105 -17.57 0.01 25.66
C TYR A 105 -18.15 -1.14 24.81
N PRO A 106 -17.38 -1.84 23.96
CA PRO A 106 -17.89 -2.99 23.20
C PRO A 106 -18.36 -4.15 24.11
N LEU A 107 -17.70 -4.37 25.24
CA LEU A 107 -18.10 -5.38 26.22
C LEU A 107 -19.40 -5.01 26.95
N GLN A 108 -19.61 -3.71 27.19
CA GLN A 108 -20.86 -3.21 27.77
C GLN A 108 -22.06 -3.44 26.84
N ILE A 109 -21.88 -3.18 25.53
CA ILE A 109 -22.91 -3.47 24.52
C ILE A 109 -23.21 -4.96 24.47
N ALA A 110 -22.17 -5.80 24.56
CA ALA A 110 -22.31 -7.26 24.60
C ALA A 110 -22.80 -7.79 25.97
N GLN A 111 -23.12 -6.90 26.92
CA GLN A 111 -23.61 -7.24 28.27
C GLN A 111 -22.67 -8.20 29.04
N VAL A 112 -21.36 -8.11 28.80
CA VAL A 112 -20.35 -8.90 29.51
C VAL A 112 -20.31 -8.46 30.98
N GLY A 113 -20.35 -9.43 31.89
CA GLY A 113 -20.34 -9.18 33.33
C GLY A 113 -19.06 -8.46 33.77
N ARG A 114 -19.19 -7.57 34.76
CA ARG A 114 -18.08 -6.73 35.26
C ARG A 114 -16.84 -7.53 35.66
N GLY A 115 -17.03 -8.70 36.28
CA GLY A 115 -15.94 -9.58 36.70
C GLY A 115 -15.11 -10.15 35.54
N GLU A 116 -15.66 -10.25 34.33
CA GLU A 116 -14.92 -10.64 33.12
C GLU A 116 -14.40 -9.41 32.35
N ALA A 117 -15.16 -8.31 32.36
CA ALA A 117 -14.80 -7.10 31.62
C ALA A 117 -13.54 -6.42 32.17
N GLU A 118 -13.41 -6.25 33.49
CA GLU A 118 -12.28 -5.55 34.10
C GLU A 118 -10.92 -6.23 33.79
N PRO A 119 -10.76 -7.56 33.94
CA PRO A 119 -9.53 -8.24 33.55
C PRO A 119 -9.18 -8.07 32.05
N ARG A 120 -10.19 -8.14 31.17
CA ARG A 120 -9.99 -7.98 29.71
C ARG A 120 -9.55 -6.57 29.35
N VAL A 121 -10.12 -5.56 29.99
CA VAL A 121 -9.70 -4.15 29.80
C VAL A 121 -8.26 -3.96 30.29
N ALA A 122 -7.91 -4.50 31.46
CA ALA A 122 -6.55 -4.43 31.99
C ALA A 122 -5.53 -5.15 31.10
N GLU A 123 -5.88 -6.32 30.57
CA GLU A 123 -5.06 -7.06 29.60
C GLU A 123 -4.87 -6.27 28.30
N ALA A 124 -5.95 -5.71 27.75
CA ALA A 124 -5.88 -4.87 26.55
C ALA A 124 -5.00 -3.65 26.77
N MET A 125 -5.15 -2.95 27.91
CA MET A 125 -4.29 -1.80 28.22
C MET A 125 -2.81 -2.17 28.30
N ARG A 126 -2.49 -3.37 28.81
CA ARG A 126 -1.12 -3.89 28.86
C ARG A 126 -0.57 -4.23 27.48
N MET A 127 -1.35 -4.96 26.69
CA MET A 127 -0.99 -5.33 25.33
C MET A 127 -0.67 -4.10 24.46
N PHE A 128 -1.43 -3.02 24.65
CA PHE A 128 -1.27 -1.78 23.91
C PHE A 128 -0.34 -0.75 24.58
N ARG A 129 0.37 -1.10 25.66
CA ARG A 129 1.32 -0.21 26.36
C ARG A 129 0.71 1.14 26.74
N ILE A 130 -0.50 1.10 27.30
CA ILE A 130 -1.26 2.26 27.77
C ILE A 130 -1.70 2.08 29.24
N GLU A 131 -0.97 1.25 29.99
CA GLU A 131 -1.16 1.12 31.43
C GLU A 131 -1.00 2.48 32.14
N GLY A 132 -1.77 2.71 33.20
CA GLY A 132 -1.74 3.98 33.94
C GLY A 132 -2.42 5.16 33.24
N LEU A 133 -2.93 4.98 32.01
CA LEU A 133 -3.70 6.02 31.30
C LEU A 133 -5.22 5.85 31.47
N GLY A 134 -5.68 4.86 32.23
CA GLY A 134 -7.08 4.42 32.30
C GLY A 134 -8.07 5.54 32.67
N ASP A 135 -7.69 6.40 33.61
CA ASP A 135 -8.52 7.49 34.12
C ASP A 135 -8.48 8.76 33.25
N ARG A 136 -7.59 8.80 32.25
CA ARG A 136 -7.48 9.94 31.34
C ARG A 136 -8.62 9.94 30.33
N ARG A 137 -8.98 11.12 29.85
CA ARG A 137 -9.88 11.33 28.70
C ARG A 137 -9.08 11.46 27.40
N PRO A 138 -9.69 11.21 26.22
CA PRO A 138 -9.01 11.31 24.92
C PRO A 138 -8.26 12.63 24.68
N SER A 139 -8.79 13.76 25.16
CA SER A 139 -8.15 15.08 25.02
C SER A 139 -6.83 15.23 25.79
N GLN A 140 -6.52 14.31 26.69
CA GLN A 140 -5.29 14.31 27.51
C GLN A 140 -4.23 13.33 26.96
N LEU A 141 -4.44 12.80 25.76
CA LEU A 141 -3.59 11.79 25.12
C LEU A 141 -2.90 12.37 23.88
N SER A 142 -1.70 11.86 23.58
CA SER A 142 -1.06 12.08 22.28
C SER A 142 -1.80 11.34 21.16
N GLY A 143 -1.55 11.69 19.90
CA GLY A 143 -2.16 11.01 18.75
C GLY A 143 -1.89 9.50 18.73
N GLY A 144 -0.65 9.08 18.99
CA GLY A 144 -0.30 7.66 19.08
C GLY A 144 -0.96 6.95 20.27
N GLN A 145 -1.15 7.64 21.41
CA GLN A 145 -1.92 7.09 22.54
C GLN A 145 -3.40 6.93 22.18
N GLN A 146 -4.03 7.91 21.54
CA GLN A 146 -5.42 7.79 21.08
C GLN A 146 -5.61 6.62 20.12
N GLN A 147 -4.67 6.42 19.20
CA GLN A 147 -4.71 5.30 18.28
C GLN A 147 -4.61 3.96 19.02
N ARG A 148 -3.67 3.81 19.97
CA ARG A 148 -3.56 2.61 20.80
C ARG A 148 -4.84 2.31 21.57
N VAL A 149 -5.51 3.35 22.09
CA VAL A 149 -6.82 3.20 22.74
C VAL A 149 -7.89 2.73 21.73
N ALA A 150 -7.90 3.28 20.51
CA ALA A 150 -8.84 2.88 19.47
C ALA A 150 -8.64 1.43 19.01
N LEU A 151 -7.38 1.00 18.86
CA LEU A 151 -7.02 -0.39 18.54
C LEU A 151 -7.39 -1.34 19.69
N ALA A 152 -7.08 -0.97 20.94
CA ALA A 152 -7.45 -1.75 22.12
C ALA A 152 -8.97 -1.94 22.21
N ARG A 153 -9.74 -0.87 22.01
CA ARG A 153 -11.19 -0.93 21.92
C ARG A 153 -11.66 -1.84 20.77
N ALA A 154 -11.03 -1.78 19.61
CA ALA A 154 -11.43 -2.61 18.48
C ALA A 154 -11.12 -4.11 18.70
N LEU A 155 -10.01 -4.43 19.37
CA LEU A 155 -9.57 -5.80 19.56
C LEU A 155 -10.13 -6.47 20.81
N ILE A 156 -10.66 -5.72 21.78
CA ILE A 156 -11.18 -6.33 23.01
C ILE A 156 -12.26 -7.37 22.71
N SER A 157 -13.07 -7.18 21.67
CA SER A 157 -14.13 -8.10 21.23
C SER A 157 -13.63 -9.30 20.41
N ARG A 158 -12.32 -9.41 20.13
CA ARG A 158 -11.69 -10.47 19.32
C ARG A 158 -12.38 -10.66 17.95
N PRO A 159 -12.43 -9.63 17.09
CA PRO A 159 -13.06 -9.72 15.77
C PRO A 159 -12.34 -10.71 14.85
N LYS A 160 -13.02 -11.17 13.78
CA LYS A 160 -12.34 -11.95 12.72
C LYS A 160 -11.48 -11.06 11.82
N VAL A 161 -11.92 -9.82 11.58
CA VAL A 161 -11.26 -8.86 10.69
C VAL A 161 -11.21 -7.48 11.34
N LEU A 162 -10.04 -6.84 11.27
CA LEU A 162 -9.85 -5.44 11.63
C LEU A 162 -9.74 -4.58 10.37
N LEU A 163 -10.61 -3.57 10.26
CA LEU A 163 -10.65 -2.59 9.19
C LEU A 163 -10.03 -1.29 9.67
N LEU A 164 -9.01 -0.79 8.98
CA LEU A 164 -8.25 0.40 9.37
C LEU A 164 -8.33 1.45 8.25
N ASP A 165 -8.95 2.60 8.52
CA ASP A 165 -9.14 3.68 7.54
C ASP A 165 -8.14 4.82 7.78
N GLU A 166 -7.02 4.83 7.04
CA GLU A 166 -5.93 5.80 7.16
C GLU A 166 -5.49 6.09 8.61
N PRO A 167 -5.24 5.05 9.44
CA PRO A 167 -5.09 5.24 10.89
C PRO A 167 -3.80 5.97 11.28
N LEU A 168 -2.87 6.22 10.34
CA LEU A 168 -1.59 6.88 10.59
C LEU A 168 -1.48 8.27 9.96
N SER A 169 -2.50 8.73 9.22
CA SER A 169 -2.41 9.95 8.41
C SER A 169 -2.15 11.21 9.23
N ALA A 170 -2.60 11.24 10.49
CA ALA A 170 -2.48 12.39 11.38
C ALA A 170 -1.19 12.39 12.23
N LEU A 171 -0.32 11.40 12.07
CA LEU A 171 0.90 11.24 12.88
C LEU A 171 2.13 11.80 12.14
N ASP A 172 3.06 12.35 12.91
CA ASP A 172 4.38 12.73 12.39
C ASP A 172 5.19 11.49 11.97
N ALA A 173 6.24 11.70 11.17
CA ALA A 173 7.01 10.64 10.54
C ALA A 173 7.65 9.66 11.54
N LYS A 174 8.16 10.16 12.69
CA LYS A 174 8.82 9.31 13.68
C LYS A 174 7.82 8.42 14.38
N ILE A 175 6.74 9.00 14.88
CA ILE A 175 5.67 8.23 15.56
C ILE A 175 5.02 7.26 14.57
N ARG A 176 4.80 7.67 13.32
CA ARG A 176 4.26 6.81 12.26
C ARG A 176 5.09 5.55 12.06
N GLU A 177 6.41 5.66 12.02
CA GLU A 177 7.31 4.50 11.89
C GLU A 177 7.21 3.55 13.08
N GLU A 178 7.24 4.10 14.31
CA GLU A 178 7.09 3.29 15.53
C GLU A 178 5.76 2.53 15.53
N VAL A 179 4.66 3.21 15.18
CA VAL A 179 3.33 2.60 15.14
C VAL A 179 3.17 1.57 14.02
N ARG A 180 3.80 1.78 12.85
CA ARG A 180 3.81 0.79 11.76
C ARG A 180 4.37 -0.54 12.26
N GLN A 181 5.50 -0.51 12.94
CA GLN A 181 6.14 -1.70 13.49
C GLN A 181 5.25 -2.37 14.55
N GLU A 182 4.61 -1.57 15.41
CA GLU A 182 3.66 -2.07 16.41
C GLU A 182 2.45 -2.77 15.77
N LEU A 183 1.87 -2.21 14.70
CA LEU A 183 0.74 -2.82 13.98
C LEU A 183 1.13 -4.16 13.35
N ARG A 184 2.32 -4.24 12.73
CA ARG A 184 2.81 -5.50 12.13
C ARG A 184 3.06 -6.55 13.20
N GLU A 185 3.66 -6.18 14.32
CA GLU A 185 3.92 -7.12 15.42
C GLU A 185 2.60 -7.60 16.06
N LEU A 186 1.66 -6.69 16.30
CA LEU A 186 0.32 -7.02 16.80
C LEU A 186 -0.41 -8.02 15.89
N GLN A 187 -0.36 -7.80 14.58
CA GLN A 187 -0.96 -8.71 13.60
C GLN A 187 -0.32 -10.10 13.67
N ARG A 188 1.03 -10.18 13.76
CA ARG A 188 1.75 -11.45 13.87
C ARG A 188 1.46 -12.20 15.17
N GLN A 189 1.36 -11.48 16.29
CA GLN A 189 1.07 -12.06 17.61
C GLN A 189 -0.37 -12.57 17.72
N THR A 190 -1.32 -11.88 17.10
CA THR A 190 -2.76 -12.19 17.23
C THR A 190 -3.29 -13.09 16.12
N GLY A 191 -2.62 -13.16 14.97
CA GLY A 191 -3.08 -13.90 13.80
C GLY A 191 -4.34 -13.33 13.14
N LEU A 192 -4.70 -12.10 13.49
CA LEU A 192 -5.89 -11.42 12.96
C LEU A 192 -5.69 -10.99 11.51
N THR A 193 -6.77 -10.97 10.73
CA THR A 193 -6.77 -10.38 9.38
C THR A 193 -6.95 -8.87 9.46
N PHE A 194 -6.09 -8.13 8.78
CA PHE A 194 -6.10 -6.68 8.71
C PHE A 194 -6.44 -6.25 7.28
N ILE A 195 -7.38 -5.31 7.14
CA ILE A 195 -7.60 -4.57 5.89
C ILE A 195 -7.28 -3.11 6.14
N TYR A 196 -6.20 -2.63 5.53
CA TYR A 196 -5.59 -1.34 5.79
C TYR A 196 -5.75 -0.40 4.58
N VAL A 197 -6.36 0.75 4.78
CA VAL A 197 -6.47 1.79 3.74
C VAL A 197 -5.39 2.83 3.97
N THR A 198 -4.64 3.14 2.92
CA THR A 198 -3.67 4.24 2.95
C THR A 198 -3.49 4.88 1.57
N HIS A 199 -2.99 6.10 1.58
CA HIS A 199 -2.47 6.78 0.40
C HIS A 199 -0.92 6.79 0.38
N ASP A 200 -0.28 6.34 1.45
CA ASP A 200 1.17 6.27 1.60
C ASP A 200 1.70 4.94 1.06
N GLN A 201 2.61 5.02 0.10
CA GLN A 201 3.18 3.86 -0.58
C GLN A 201 4.14 3.09 0.31
N GLU A 202 4.91 3.78 1.14
CA GLU A 202 5.87 3.14 2.04
C GLU A 202 5.14 2.32 3.09
N GLU A 203 4.03 2.83 3.63
CA GLU A 203 3.16 2.07 4.53
C GLU A 203 2.65 0.78 3.88
N ALA A 204 2.08 0.89 2.67
CA ALA A 204 1.54 -0.26 1.97
C ALA A 204 2.62 -1.29 1.62
N LEU A 205 3.80 -0.86 1.18
CA LEU A 205 4.89 -1.77 0.81
C LEU A 205 5.56 -2.42 2.04
N ALA A 206 5.64 -1.72 3.18
CA ALA A 206 6.31 -2.23 4.37
C ALA A 206 5.43 -3.14 5.24
N LEU A 207 4.11 -2.89 5.30
CA LEU A 207 3.21 -3.61 6.20
C LEU A 207 2.52 -4.82 5.57
N SER A 208 2.28 -4.78 4.27
CA SER A 208 1.32 -5.68 3.64
C SER A 208 1.93 -7.00 3.21
N ASP A 209 1.18 -8.08 3.37
CA ASP A 209 1.49 -9.34 2.70
C ASP A 209 1.08 -9.25 1.22
N ARG A 210 -0.10 -8.68 0.96
CA ARG A 210 -0.60 -8.30 -0.37
C ARG A 210 -1.31 -6.96 -0.31
N LEU A 211 -1.33 -6.26 -1.43
CA LEU A 211 -2.09 -5.01 -1.56
C LEU A 211 -2.78 -4.92 -2.91
N ALA A 212 -3.84 -4.12 -2.97
CA ALA A 212 -4.51 -3.73 -4.20
C ALA A 212 -4.28 -2.24 -4.45
N VAL A 213 -3.75 -1.91 -5.62
CA VAL A 213 -3.64 -0.54 -6.12
C VAL A 213 -4.97 -0.17 -6.76
N MET A 214 -5.63 0.86 -6.22
CA MET A 214 -6.92 1.35 -6.68
C MET A 214 -6.79 2.69 -7.41
N HIS A 215 -7.56 2.82 -8.49
CA HIS A 215 -7.68 4.06 -9.26
C HIS A 215 -9.08 4.15 -9.86
N ASN A 216 -9.71 5.32 -9.76
CA ASN A 216 -11.06 5.58 -10.29
C ASN A 216 -12.09 4.48 -9.95
N GLY A 217 -12.07 4.02 -8.69
CA GLY A 217 -13.00 3.01 -8.19
C GLY A 217 -12.71 1.57 -8.61
N GLN A 218 -11.61 1.32 -9.34
CA GLN A 218 -11.23 0.00 -9.84
C GLN A 218 -9.89 -0.47 -9.26
N VAL A 219 -9.75 -1.79 -9.11
CA VAL A 219 -8.45 -2.41 -8.80
C VAL A 219 -7.61 -2.47 -10.08
N GLN A 220 -6.47 -1.81 -10.08
CA GLN A 220 -5.52 -1.77 -11.21
C GLN A 220 -4.55 -2.94 -11.19
N GLN A 221 -4.11 -3.32 -9.99
CA GLN A 221 -3.25 -4.48 -9.76
C GLN A 221 -3.41 -4.95 -8.32
N LEU A 222 -3.32 -6.26 -8.14
CA LEU A 222 -3.29 -6.90 -6.83
C LEU A 222 -2.11 -7.86 -6.80
N GLY A 223 -1.32 -7.85 -5.73
CA GLY A 223 -0.15 -8.71 -5.61
C GLY A 223 0.62 -8.47 -4.32
N SER A 224 1.77 -9.15 -4.17
CA SER A 224 2.70 -8.83 -3.09
C SER A 224 3.34 -7.45 -3.32
N PRO A 225 3.86 -6.78 -2.27
CA PRO A 225 4.63 -5.55 -2.42
C PRO A 225 5.74 -5.65 -3.48
N LYS A 226 6.47 -6.77 -3.49
CA LYS A 226 7.57 -7.02 -4.43
C LYS A 226 7.07 -7.14 -5.87
N ASP A 227 5.96 -7.83 -6.10
CA ASP A 227 5.41 -7.99 -7.45
C ASP A 227 4.90 -6.66 -7.99
N ILE A 228 4.20 -5.88 -7.17
CA ILE A 228 3.68 -4.56 -7.59
C ILE A 228 4.81 -3.58 -7.87
N TYR A 229 5.89 -3.61 -7.08
CA TYR A 229 7.03 -2.74 -7.28
C TYR A 229 7.86 -3.12 -8.51
N ASN A 230 8.19 -4.41 -8.66
CA ASN A 230 9.10 -4.89 -9.69
C ASN A 230 8.40 -5.20 -11.02
N TRP A 231 7.12 -5.58 -10.98
CA TRP A 231 6.34 -6.04 -12.12
C TRP A 231 4.98 -5.32 -12.18
N PRO A 232 4.96 -3.99 -12.35
CA PRO A 232 3.73 -3.24 -12.46
C PRO A 232 2.94 -3.66 -13.70
N ALA A 233 1.63 -3.85 -13.54
CA ALA A 233 0.74 -4.34 -14.58
C ALA A 233 0.37 -3.27 -15.62
N SER A 234 0.68 -2.00 -15.37
CA SER A 234 0.44 -0.90 -16.29
C SER A 234 1.39 0.26 -16.03
N HIS A 235 1.50 1.18 -17.00
CA HIS A 235 2.21 2.44 -16.82
C HIS A 235 1.70 3.24 -15.61
N PHE A 236 0.38 3.23 -15.36
CA PHE A 236 -0.19 3.88 -14.19
C PHE A 236 0.39 3.32 -12.89
N VAL A 237 0.39 1.98 -12.71
CA VAL A 237 0.91 1.39 -11.47
C VAL A 237 2.41 1.62 -11.34
N ALA A 238 3.16 1.53 -12.44
CA ALA A 238 4.59 1.79 -12.49
C ALA A 238 4.95 3.23 -12.05
N GLN A 239 4.17 4.21 -12.52
CA GLN A 239 4.34 5.62 -12.16
C GLN A 239 3.84 5.92 -10.75
N PHE A 240 2.80 5.21 -10.31
CA PHE A 240 2.18 5.43 -9.01
C PHE A 240 3.02 4.82 -7.87
N ILE A 241 3.73 3.71 -8.09
CA ILE A 241 4.51 3.01 -7.05
C ILE A 241 6.00 3.28 -7.24
N GLY A 242 6.58 4.03 -6.31
CA GLY A 242 8.00 4.36 -6.29
C GLY A 242 8.45 5.26 -7.45
N LYS A 243 9.76 5.48 -7.52
CA LYS A 243 10.38 6.24 -8.62
C LYS A 243 10.78 5.30 -9.76
N ALA A 244 10.73 5.80 -10.99
CA ALA A 244 11.05 5.03 -12.19
C ALA A 244 11.51 5.93 -13.34
N ASN A 245 12.41 5.41 -14.16
CA ASN A 245 12.74 5.96 -15.48
C ASN A 245 11.86 5.29 -16.52
N PHE A 246 11.27 6.07 -17.41
CA PHE A 246 10.45 5.59 -18.53
C PHE A 246 11.04 6.07 -19.83
N LEU A 247 11.38 5.14 -20.72
CA LEU A 247 11.89 5.46 -22.04
C LEU A 247 11.06 4.76 -23.12
N LYS A 248 10.90 5.40 -24.27
CA LYS A 248 10.23 4.81 -25.43
C LYS A 248 11.26 4.40 -26.47
N GLY A 249 11.02 3.27 -27.12
CA GLY A 249 11.92 2.76 -28.14
C GLY A 249 11.24 1.79 -29.11
N ALA A 250 11.94 1.47 -30.19
CA ALA A 250 11.47 0.51 -31.19
C ALA A 250 11.94 -0.90 -30.81
N VAL A 251 11.04 -1.89 -30.85
CA VAL A 251 11.35 -3.29 -30.57
C VAL A 251 12.13 -3.87 -31.75
N LEU A 252 13.38 -4.26 -31.56
CA LEU A 252 14.26 -4.80 -32.60
C LEU A 252 14.16 -6.33 -32.72
N SER A 253 14.10 -7.01 -31.59
CA SER A 253 14.00 -8.46 -31.53
C SER A 253 13.26 -8.89 -30.27
N VAL A 254 12.64 -10.06 -30.34
CA VAL A 254 11.93 -10.68 -29.22
C VAL A 254 12.36 -12.14 -29.14
N GLU A 255 12.86 -12.52 -27.98
CA GLU A 255 13.18 -13.88 -27.57
C GLU A 255 12.16 -14.32 -26.52
N SER A 256 12.30 -15.54 -25.98
CA SER A 256 11.32 -16.09 -25.02
C SER A 256 11.10 -15.21 -23.78
N THR A 257 12.17 -14.77 -23.12
CA THR A 257 12.12 -13.99 -21.88
C THR A 257 12.63 -12.55 -22.03
N TRP A 258 13.21 -12.24 -23.19
CA TRP A 258 13.92 -10.99 -23.44
C TRP A 258 13.46 -10.34 -24.73
N ALA A 259 13.54 -9.01 -24.80
CA ALA A 259 13.50 -8.27 -26.05
C ALA A 259 14.68 -7.30 -26.11
N THR A 260 15.07 -6.93 -27.32
CA THR A 260 15.99 -5.81 -27.55
C THR A 260 15.18 -4.61 -28.03
N VAL A 261 15.31 -3.48 -27.34
CA VAL A 261 14.61 -2.23 -27.67
C VAL A 261 15.63 -1.15 -28.00
N ALA A 262 15.48 -0.50 -29.15
CA ALA A 262 16.25 0.67 -29.54
C ALA A 262 15.64 1.95 -28.95
N VAL A 263 16.28 2.50 -27.94
CA VAL A 263 15.91 3.75 -27.30
C VAL A 263 16.90 4.84 -27.75
N ASN A 264 16.41 5.84 -28.48
CA ASN A 264 17.27 6.89 -29.07
C ASN A 264 18.49 6.34 -29.85
N GLY A 265 18.31 5.20 -30.52
CA GLY A 265 19.36 4.51 -31.28
C GLY A 265 20.29 3.60 -30.48
N VAL A 266 20.18 3.59 -29.14
CA VAL A 266 20.92 2.69 -28.25
C VAL A 266 20.09 1.45 -27.96
N SER A 267 20.68 0.27 -28.13
CA SER A 267 20.01 -1.00 -27.85
C SER A 267 20.07 -1.32 -26.36
N VAL A 268 18.91 -1.54 -25.75
CA VAL A 268 18.78 -2.05 -24.38
C VAL A 268 18.08 -3.40 -24.39
N ARG A 269 18.61 -4.33 -23.60
CA ARG A 269 17.98 -5.62 -23.35
C ARG A 269 16.95 -5.46 -22.23
N VAL A 270 15.73 -5.96 -22.43
CA VAL A 270 14.62 -5.78 -21.50
C VAL A 270 13.89 -7.09 -21.25
N LEU A 271 13.44 -7.31 -20.02
CA LEU A 271 12.57 -8.43 -19.67
C LEU A 271 11.17 -8.17 -20.20
N VAL A 272 10.60 -9.14 -20.93
CA VAL A 272 9.23 -9.02 -21.48
C VAL A 272 8.16 -9.60 -20.56
N GLY A 273 8.55 -10.47 -19.61
CA GLY A 273 7.58 -11.17 -18.76
C GLY A 273 6.63 -12.04 -19.58
N ASP A 274 5.32 -11.82 -19.43
CA ASP A 274 4.26 -12.49 -20.19
C ASP A 274 3.81 -11.72 -21.44
N LEU A 275 4.56 -10.66 -21.83
CA LEU A 275 4.24 -9.84 -22.98
C LEU A 275 4.90 -10.37 -24.25
N THR A 276 4.17 -10.21 -25.36
CA THR A 276 4.65 -10.52 -26.72
C THR A 276 4.67 -9.23 -27.55
N PRO A 277 5.66 -8.34 -27.37
CA PRO A 277 5.74 -7.11 -28.16
C PRO A 277 5.94 -7.44 -29.65
N ALA A 278 5.38 -6.62 -30.53
CA ALA A 278 5.60 -6.77 -31.97
C ALA A 278 6.97 -6.20 -32.37
N VAL A 279 7.78 -7.00 -33.08
CA VAL A 279 9.02 -6.50 -33.71
C VAL A 279 8.69 -5.37 -34.68
N GLY A 280 9.46 -4.28 -34.62
CA GLY A 280 9.21 -3.03 -35.34
C GLY A 280 8.19 -2.10 -34.67
N GLY A 281 7.48 -2.56 -33.63
CA GLY A 281 6.55 -1.76 -32.85
C GLY A 281 7.25 -0.84 -31.85
N THR A 282 6.48 0.11 -31.31
CA THR A 282 6.95 0.99 -30.22
C THR A 282 6.62 0.39 -28.86
N ALA A 283 7.59 0.44 -27.95
CA ALA A 283 7.48 -0.04 -26.58
C ALA A 283 7.88 1.05 -25.58
N THR A 284 7.31 0.99 -24.37
CA THR A 284 7.79 1.75 -23.21
C THR A 284 8.55 0.79 -22.29
N VAL A 285 9.77 1.14 -21.95
CA VAL A 285 10.63 0.37 -21.04
C VAL A 285 10.80 1.16 -19.73
N MET A 286 10.86 0.43 -18.62
CA MET A 286 11.00 0.98 -17.29
C MET A 286 12.28 0.48 -16.64
N LEU A 287 12.96 1.37 -15.92
CA LEU A 287 14.07 1.04 -15.06
C LEU A 287 13.98 1.79 -13.73
N ARG A 288 14.08 1.06 -12.63
CA ARG A 288 14.11 1.66 -11.29
C ARG A 288 15.45 2.38 -11.04
N PRO A 289 15.47 3.61 -10.51
CA PRO A 289 16.68 4.41 -10.31
C PRO A 289 17.75 3.71 -9.46
N GLU A 290 17.35 2.92 -8.47
CA GLU A 290 18.25 2.18 -7.59
C GLU A 290 18.86 0.94 -8.24
N ARG A 291 18.39 0.56 -9.43
CA ARG A 291 19.01 -0.49 -10.27
C ARG A 291 20.06 0.08 -11.24
N LEU A 292 20.25 1.41 -11.24
CA LEU A 292 21.33 2.07 -11.94
C LEU A 292 22.50 2.31 -10.98
N ARG A 293 23.72 2.07 -11.45
CA ARG A 293 24.94 2.40 -10.71
C ARG A 293 25.78 3.39 -11.50
N LEU A 294 26.28 4.40 -10.81
CA LEU A 294 27.30 5.29 -11.34
C LEU A 294 28.68 4.62 -11.23
N VAL A 295 29.44 4.70 -12.31
CA VAL A 295 30.77 4.11 -12.45
C VAL A 295 31.69 5.09 -13.18
N ALA A 296 32.97 4.76 -13.34
CA ALA A 296 33.84 5.58 -14.19
C ALA A 296 33.38 5.46 -15.66
N SER A 297 33.49 6.54 -16.43
CA SER A 297 33.09 6.52 -17.86
C SER A 297 33.89 5.53 -18.71
N ALA A 298 35.07 5.11 -18.23
CA ALA A 298 35.94 4.13 -18.90
C ALA A 298 35.63 2.67 -18.51
N ASP A 299 34.71 2.44 -17.56
CA ASP A 299 34.43 1.09 -17.08
C ASP A 299 33.72 0.25 -18.16
N PRO A 300 34.04 -1.06 -18.29
CA PRO A 300 33.41 -1.91 -19.28
C PRO A 300 31.87 -1.95 -19.14
N GLY A 301 31.17 -1.75 -20.26
CA GLY A 301 29.71 -1.73 -20.30
C GLY A 301 29.06 -0.43 -19.81
N ALA A 302 29.85 0.56 -19.39
CA ALA A 302 29.32 1.86 -19.00
C ALA A 302 28.78 2.64 -20.20
N ILE A 303 27.57 3.20 -20.03
CA ILE A 303 27.08 4.25 -20.92
C ILE A 303 27.60 5.60 -20.44
N ALA A 304 28.26 6.34 -21.33
CA ALA A 304 28.71 7.69 -21.04
C ALA A 304 27.56 8.60 -20.61
N ALA A 305 27.77 9.34 -19.53
CA ALA A 305 26.77 10.21 -18.93
C ALA A 305 27.40 11.47 -18.35
N THR A 306 26.60 12.53 -18.21
CA THR A 306 27.00 13.76 -17.51
C THR A 306 26.02 14.03 -16.37
N VAL A 307 26.55 14.26 -15.17
CA VAL A 307 25.71 14.59 -14.01
C VAL A 307 25.13 15.99 -14.21
N ARG A 308 23.81 16.09 -14.13
CA ARG A 308 23.07 17.35 -14.29
C ARG A 308 22.66 17.94 -12.95
N GLN A 309 22.21 17.09 -12.04
CA GLN A 309 21.73 17.49 -10.72
C GLN A 309 22.08 16.41 -9.71
N VAL A 310 22.43 16.85 -8.50
CA VAL A 310 22.70 16.00 -7.34
C VAL A 310 21.83 16.51 -6.20
N THR A 311 21.09 15.63 -5.54
CA THR A 311 20.21 15.99 -4.43
C THR A 311 20.41 14.99 -3.29
N TYR A 312 20.70 15.51 -2.10
CA TYR A 312 20.85 14.71 -0.89
C TYR A 312 19.51 14.56 -0.17
N ILE A 313 19.08 13.32 0.08
CA ILE A 313 17.81 13.00 0.77
C ILE A 313 18.10 12.18 2.03
N GLY A 314 19.17 12.52 2.75
CA GLY A 314 19.56 11.84 3.98
C GLY A 314 20.27 10.51 3.70
N GLN A 315 19.52 9.42 3.54
CA GLN A 315 20.16 8.09 3.38
C GLN A 315 20.61 7.80 1.95
N ILE A 316 20.14 8.59 0.99
CA ILE A 316 20.41 8.41 -0.43
C ILE A 316 20.81 9.73 -1.10
N TRP A 317 21.51 9.59 -2.22
CA TRP A 317 21.70 10.61 -3.23
C TRP A 317 20.80 10.30 -4.42
N GLU A 318 20.06 11.31 -4.85
CA GLU A 318 19.34 11.27 -6.12
C GLU A 318 20.08 12.11 -7.15
N LEU A 319 20.38 11.48 -8.27
CA LEU A 319 21.11 12.10 -9.36
C LEU A 319 20.25 12.10 -10.61
N VAL A 320 20.33 13.20 -11.35
CA VAL A 320 19.81 13.27 -12.70
C VAL A 320 21.01 13.32 -13.63
N VAL A 321 21.08 12.39 -14.58
CA VAL A 321 22.18 12.27 -15.54
C VAL A 321 21.64 12.34 -16.97
N ASP A 322 22.33 13.07 -17.83
CA ASP A 322 22.04 13.10 -19.26
C ASP A 322 22.89 12.00 -19.95
N THR A 323 22.24 11.12 -20.71
CA THR A 323 22.85 9.97 -21.39
C THR A 323 22.40 9.89 -22.86
N PRO A 324 23.06 9.10 -23.72
CA PRO A 324 22.56 8.79 -25.06
C PRO A 324 21.14 8.16 -25.10
N LEU A 325 20.73 7.46 -24.04
CA LEU A 325 19.36 6.93 -23.90
C LEU A 325 18.34 8.03 -23.60
N GLY A 326 18.78 9.21 -23.18
CA GLY A 326 17.97 10.29 -22.64
C GLY A 326 18.35 10.59 -21.19
N ARG A 327 17.50 11.37 -20.52
CA ARG A 327 17.69 11.74 -19.12
C ARG A 327 17.27 10.59 -18.21
N LEU A 328 18.14 10.23 -17.28
CA LEU A 328 17.90 9.18 -16.29
C LEU A 328 18.04 9.75 -14.87
N MET A 329 17.24 9.22 -13.97
CA MET A 329 17.37 9.37 -12.54
C MET A 329 18.07 8.14 -11.98
N VAL A 330 19.08 8.36 -11.14
CA VAL A 330 19.86 7.33 -10.46
C VAL A 330 19.75 7.54 -8.95
N THR A 331 19.53 6.47 -8.20
CA THR A 331 19.52 6.51 -6.74
C THR A 331 20.71 5.74 -6.21
N GLN A 332 21.56 6.43 -5.43
CA GLN A 332 22.76 5.87 -4.82
C GLN A 332 22.63 5.92 -3.30
N LEU A 333 22.96 4.81 -2.62
CA LEU A 333 23.03 4.79 -1.15
C LEU A 333 24.13 5.74 -0.64
N GLY A 334 23.89 6.36 0.50
CA GLY A 334 24.89 7.18 1.19
C GLY A 334 26.16 6.40 1.55
N GLY A 335 27.28 7.10 1.69
CA GLY A 335 28.57 6.54 2.10
C GLY A 335 29.71 6.80 1.11
N GLN A 336 29.40 6.99 -0.18
CA GLN A 336 30.33 7.53 -1.17
C GLN A 336 29.80 8.86 -1.69
N PHE A 337 30.66 9.86 -1.81
CA PHE A 337 30.28 11.13 -2.42
C PHE A 337 30.04 10.89 -3.92
N PRO A 338 28.85 11.24 -4.44
CA PRO A 338 28.61 11.12 -5.87
C PRO A 338 29.41 12.19 -6.62
N PRO A 339 29.59 12.05 -7.95
CA PRO A 339 30.16 13.10 -8.79
C PRO A 339 29.33 14.39 -8.70
N ALA A 340 29.97 15.54 -8.91
CA ALA A 340 29.33 16.84 -8.88
C ALA A 340 28.54 17.11 -10.17
N ALA A 341 27.61 18.07 -10.13
CA ALA A 341 26.95 18.54 -11.33
C ALA A 341 27.97 19.09 -12.34
N GLY A 342 27.90 18.62 -13.58
CA GLY A 342 28.86 18.89 -14.66
C GLY A 342 29.86 17.76 -14.90
N ASP A 343 30.06 16.85 -13.93
CA ASP A 343 31.06 15.79 -14.06
C ASP A 343 30.65 14.72 -15.08
N ALA A 344 31.63 14.22 -15.82
CA ALA A 344 31.47 13.04 -16.66
C ALA A 344 31.49 11.78 -15.80
N CYS A 345 30.58 10.85 -16.09
CA CYS A 345 30.49 9.56 -15.42
C CYS A 345 30.05 8.47 -16.40
N GLY A 346 30.05 7.23 -15.93
CA GLY A 346 29.43 6.09 -16.60
C GLY A 346 28.20 5.62 -15.84
N VAL A 347 27.24 5.03 -16.56
CA VAL A 347 26.05 4.43 -15.98
C VAL A 347 25.98 2.97 -16.40
N VAL A 348 25.77 2.07 -15.44
CA VAL A 348 25.60 0.62 -15.66
C VAL A 348 24.36 0.10 -14.92
N TRP A 349 23.87 -1.04 -15.36
CA TRP A 349 22.77 -1.79 -14.75
C TRP A 349 22.99 -3.29 -14.95
N GLU A 350 22.21 -4.11 -14.24
CA GLU A 350 22.17 -5.56 -14.45
C GLU A 350 21.28 -5.91 -15.65
N ASP A 351 21.55 -7.03 -16.32
CA ASP A 351 20.82 -7.41 -17.55
C ASP A 351 19.30 -7.41 -17.39
N ASP A 352 18.80 -7.76 -16.19
CA ASP A 352 17.39 -7.89 -15.83
C ASP A 352 16.80 -6.60 -15.23
N ALA A 353 17.52 -5.48 -15.33
CA ALA A 353 17.11 -4.21 -14.73
C ALA A 353 15.99 -3.51 -15.50
N TRP A 354 16.01 -3.59 -16.83
CA TRP A 354 14.96 -3.03 -17.66
C TRP A 354 13.81 -4.02 -17.81
N ILE A 355 12.59 -3.52 -17.62
CA ILE A 355 11.37 -4.28 -17.90
C ILE A 355 10.56 -3.59 -19.00
N LEU A 356 9.87 -4.39 -19.81
CA LEU A 356 8.87 -3.91 -20.74
C LEU A 356 7.57 -3.60 -19.99
N LEU A 357 7.03 -2.38 -20.15
CA LEU A 357 5.74 -2.05 -19.58
C LEU A 357 4.60 -2.43 -20.53
N ARG A 358 3.48 -2.83 -19.92
CA ARG A 358 2.22 -2.96 -20.63
C ARG A 358 1.77 -1.57 -21.14
N PRO A 359 1.24 -1.49 -22.38
CA PRO A 359 0.76 -0.24 -22.97
C PRO A 359 -0.23 0.52 -22.09
#